data_AF-A0A085ZKM9-F1
#
_entry.id   AF-A0A085ZKM9-F1
#
_cell.length_a   1.000
_cell.length_b   1.000
_cell.length_c   1.000
_cell.angle_alpha   90.00
_cell.angle_beta   90.00
_cell.angle_gamma   90.00
#
_symmetry.space_group_name_H-M   'P 1'
#
loop_
_entity.id
_entity.type
_entity.pdbx_description
1 polymer ?
#
loop_
_entity_poly.entity_id
_entity_poly.type
_entity_poly.pdbx_seq_one_letter_code
_entity_poly.pdbx_strand_id
1 'polypeptide(L)'
;MKETVSVEQALNKGRLQLKYLPMIATFSCIGISIFLFYLKKIDGWIVFAGFVIGFSLGWLVWSYFANIWKVWAYENVRNVHELKRKAIEENLIWESGSWFEKTEFRNYEQKQKLNRLEKKFLEKDIFIDDISVPKETIIRYSRITIFFLLIIYLFIAITGVYFVLEKEYFGLVPLAVGLYMSYNQIKKILDKRPQIIINAEGIKLKDEQQLFKWKNIRNDRVFTQKRGKNTTTYLAFNDKMIDIDELDVKYKELENLLHVYRVRSENTI
;
A
#
# COMPACT_ATOMS: atom_id res chain seq x y z
N MET A 1 -29.64 8.69 -5.81
CA MET A 1 -28.72 7.54 -5.92
C MET A 1 -28.43 7.06 -4.52
N LYS A 2 -28.65 5.77 -4.22
CA LYS A 2 -28.35 5.23 -2.89
C LYS A 2 -26.85 4.95 -2.82
N GLU A 3 -26.11 5.84 -2.18
CA GLU A 3 -24.70 5.62 -1.84
C GLU A 3 -24.65 4.57 -0.73
N THR A 4 -24.23 3.35 -1.04
CA THR A 4 -24.23 2.24 -0.07
C THR A 4 -22.87 1.57 0.08
N VAL A 5 -21.89 1.91 -0.74
CA VAL A 5 -20.63 1.17 -0.82
C VAL A 5 -19.48 2.00 -0.26
N SER A 6 -18.73 1.44 0.68
CA SER A 6 -17.53 2.08 1.23
C SER A 6 -16.36 2.04 0.24
N VAL A 7 -15.40 2.94 0.40
CA VAL A 7 -14.17 2.99 -0.42
C VAL A 7 -13.47 1.62 -0.43
N GLU A 8 -13.33 0.99 0.74
CA GLU A 8 -12.69 -0.32 0.87
C GLU A 8 -13.45 -1.44 0.15
N GLN A 9 -14.80 -1.42 0.17
CA GLN A 9 -15.60 -2.38 -0.59
C GLN A 9 -15.41 -2.21 -2.10
N ALA A 10 -15.32 -0.97 -2.58
CA ALA A 10 -15.06 -0.69 -3.99
C ALA A 10 -13.64 -1.10 -4.41
N LEU A 11 -12.64 -0.88 -3.57
CA LEU A 11 -11.26 -1.35 -3.79
C LEU A 11 -11.17 -2.88 -3.80
N ASN A 12 -11.86 -3.57 -2.87
CA ASN A 12 -11.93 -5.04 -2.88
C ASN A 12 -12.50 -5.57 -4.20
N LYS A 13 -13.59 -4.97 -4.69
CA LYS A 13 -14.15 -5.32 -6.00
C LYS A 13 -13.16 -5.03 -7.14
N GLY A 14 -12.43 -3.92 -7.04
CA GLY A 14 -11.36 -3.55 -7.97
C GLY A 14 -10.23 -4.57 -8.00
N ARG A 15 -9.76 -5.05 -6.85
CA ARG A 15 -8.75 -6.12 -6.77
C ARG A 15 -9.21 -7.39 -7.49
N LEU A 16 -10.46 -7.79 -7.30
CA LEU A 16 -11.02 -8.94 -8.01
C LEU A 16 -10.99 -8.73 -9.53
N GLN A 17 -11.54 -7.61 -10.00
CA GLN A 17 -11.75 -7.36 -11.43
C GLN A 17 -10.48 -6.96 -12.19
N LEU A 18 -9.59 -6.18 -11.57
CA LEU A 18 -8.45 -5.54 -12.21
C LEU A 18 -7.12 -6.20 -11.88
N LYS A 19 -7.06 -7.05 -10.85
CA LYS A 19 -5.81 -7.76 -10.50
C LYS A 19 -5.96 -9.26 -10.68
N TYR A 20 -6.94 -9.87 -10.03
CA TYR A 20 -7.05 -11.32 -10.03
C TYR A 20 -7.62 -11.89 -11.33
N LEU A 21 -8.63 -11.28 -11.95
CA LEU A 21 -9.16 -11.75 -13.24
C LEU A 21 -8.09 -11.72 -14.37
N PRO A 22 -7.37 -10.60 -14.62
CA PRO A 22 -6.26 -10.58 -15.59
C PRO A 22 -5.20 -11.63 -15.28
N MET A 23 -4.83 -11.78 -14.02
CA MET A 23 -3.84 -12.74 -13.56
C MET A 23 -4.26 -14.19 -13.85
N ILE A 24 -5.52 -14.53 -13.55
CA ILE A 24 -6.09 -15.85 -13.87
C ILE A 24 -6.07 -16.08 -15.37
N ALA A 25 -6.49 -15.10 -16.19
CA ALA A 25 -6.48 -15.23 -17.65
C ALA A 25 -5.06 -15.50 -18.19
N THR A 26 -4.06 -14.75 -17.72
CA THR A 26 -2.66 -14.91 -18.11
C THR A 26 -2.11 -16.27 -17.70
N PHE A 27 -2.21 -16.63 -16.41
CA PHE A 27 -1.64 -17.88 -15.91
C PHE A 27 -2.39 -19.12 -16.39
N SER A 28 -3.69 -19.03 -16.65
CA SER A 28 -4.43 -20.15 -17.25
C SER A 28 -3.94 -20.43 -18.67
N CYS A 29 -3.75 -19.38 -19.48
CA CYS A 29 -3.23 -19.53 -20.83
C CYS A 29 -1.80 -20.14 -20.83
N ILE A 30 -0.90 -19.57 -20.02
CA ILE A 30 0.48 -20.07 -19.87
C ILE A 30 0.50 -21.51 -19.35
N GLY A 31 -0.30 -21.80 -18.32
CA GLY A 31 -0.40 -23.12 -17.70
C GLY A 31 -0.90 -24.18 -18.69
N ILE A 32 -1.91 -23.86 -19.49
CA ILE A 32 -2.41 -24.75 -20.55
C ILE A 32 -1.33 -25.00 -21.60
N SER A 33 -0.59 -23.97 -22.03
CA SER A 33 0.52 -24.15 -22.98
C SER A 33 1.62 -25.06 -22.42
N ILE A 34 2.04 -24.88 -21.17
CA ILE A 34 3.03 -25.75 -20.53
C ILE A 34 2.50 -27.19 -20.41
N PHE A 35 1.24 -27.36 -20.02
CA PHE A 35 0.60 -28.67 -19.87
C PHE A 35 0.52 -29.42 -21.20
N LEU A 36 0.14 -28.75 -22.29
CA LEU A 36 0.08 -29.35 -23.63
C LEU A 36 1.47 -29.74 -24.14
N PHE A 37 2.51 -28.96 -23.81
CA PHE A 37 3.90 -29.30 -24.11
C PHE A 37 4.36 -30.54 -23.34
N TYR A 38 4.03 -30.64 -22.05
CA TYR A 38 4.32 -31.83 -21.25
C TYR A 38 3.66 -33.10 -21.82
N LEU A 39 2.44 -32.98 -22.35
CA LEU A 39 1.75 -34.05 -23.07
C LEU A 39 2.34 -34.34 -24.47
N LYS A 40 3.42 -33.67 -24.87
CA LYS A 40 4.07 -33.76 -26.19
C LYS A 40 3.11 -33.50 -27.37
N LYS A 41 2.06 -32.71 -27.14
CA LYS A 41 1.07 -32.36 -28.19
C LYS A 41 1.47 -31.13 -29.01
N ILE A 42 2.41 -30.33 -28.50
CA ILE A 42 2.88 -29.10 -29.12
C ILE A 42 4.40 -28.96 -28.95
N ASP A 43 5.04 -28.23 -29.86
CA ASP A 43 6.47 -27.93 -29.80
C ASP A 43 6.79 -26.80 -28.80
N GLY A 44 8.05 -26.74 -28.35
CA GLY A 44 8.50 -25.77 -27.36
C GLY A 44 8.31 -24.30 -27.77
N TRP A 45 8.36 -23.98 -29.07
CA TRP A 45 8.08 -22.63 -29.56
C TRP A 45 6.64 -22.17 -29.29
N ILE A 46 5.68 -23.11 -29.30
CA ILE A 46 4.28 -22.80 -29.03
C ILE A 46 4.08 -22.41 -27.56
N VAL A 47 4.93 -22.90 -26.65
CA VAL A 47 4.94 -22.44 -25.25
C VAL A 47 5.30 -20.96 -25.18
N PHE A 48 6.34 -20.53 -25.90
CA PHE A 48 6.72 -19.11 -25.97
C PHE A 48 5.59 -18.24 -26.55
N ALA A 49 4.94 -18.70 -27.63
CA ALA A 49 3.75 -18.04 -28.16
C ALA A 49 2.63 -17.95 -27.11
N GLY A 50 2.42 -19.00 -26.31
CA GLY A 50 1.48 -19.04 -25.19
C GLY A 50 1.77 -17.99 -24.11
N PHE A 51 3.03 -17.70 -23.82
CA PHE A 51 3.41 -16.60 -22.93
C PHE A 51 2.98 -15.24 -23.48
N VAL A 52 3.27 -14.96 -24.75
CA VAL A 52 2.91 -13.69 -25.39
C VAL A 52 1.40 -13.51 -25.47
N ILE A 53 0.67 -14.57 -25.84
CA ILE A 53 -0.80 -14.58 -25.93
C ILE A 53 -1.41 -14.43 -24.52
N GLY A 54 -0.91 -15.16 -23.53
CA GLY A 54 -1.40 -15.09 -22.15
C GLY A 54 -1.24 -13.70 -21.54
N PHE A 55 -0.10 -13.04 -21.77
CA PHE A 55 0.11 -11.66 -21.33
C PHE A 55 -0.86 -10.71 -22.02
N SER A 56 -1.03 -10.85 -23.35
CA SER A 56 -1.94 -10.03 -24.14
C SER A 56 -3.40 -10.19 -23.70
N LEU A 57 -3.84 -11.42 -23.41
CA LEU A 57 -5.17 -11.71 -22.88
C LEU A 57 -5.40 -11.07 -21.52
N GLY A 58 -4.44 -11.20 -20.59
CA GLY A 58 -4.53 -10.53 -19.29
C GLY A 58 -4.66 -9.02 -19.44
N TRP A 59 -3.87 -8.43 -20.34
CA TRP A 59 -3.93 -7.01 -20.64
C TRP A 59 -5.30 -6.57 -21.18
N LEU A 60 -5.88 -7.34 -22.11
CA LEU A 60 -7.21 -7.06 -22.67
C LEU A 60 -8.32 -7.18 -21.63
N VAL A 61 -8.27 -8.20 -20.78
CA VAL A 61 -9.20 -8.37 -19.66
C VAL A 61 -9.13 -7.18 -18.73
N TRP A 62 -7.91 -6.76 -18.33
CA TRP A 62 -7.73 -5.58 -17.49
C TRP A 62 -8.29 -4.32 -18.15
N SER A 63 -7.94 -4.08 -19.42
CA SER A 63 -8.36 -2.91 -20.19
C SER A 63 -9.89 -2.80 -20.32
N TYR A 64 -10.57 -3.93 -20.51
CA TYR A 64 -12.03 -3.98 -20.58
C TYR A 64 -12.69 -3.67 -19.23
N PHE A 65 -12.21 -4.30 -18.15
CA PHE A 65 -12.80 -4.12 -16.82
C PHE A 65 -12.45 -2.78 -16.16
N ALA A 66 -11.35 -2.13 -16.56
CA ALA A 66 -10.91 -0.86 -15.97
C ALA A 66 -12.00 0.22 -16.00
N ASN A 67 -12.61 0.48 -17.15
CA ASN A 67 -13.66 1.50 -17.27
C ASN A 67 -14.99 1.08 -16.67
N ILE A 68 -15.33 -0.21 -16.73
CA ILE A 68 -16.53 -0.75 -16.09
C ILE A 68 -16.44 -0.54 -14.57
N TRP A 69 -15.30 -0.89 -13.99
CA TRP A 69 -15.04 -0.68 -12.57
C TRP A 69 -15.04 0.80 -12.22
N LYS A 70 -14.35 1.67 -12.98
CA LYS A 70 -14.33 3.13 -12.73
C LYS A 70 -15.74 3.74 -12.70
N VAL A 71 -16.57 3.44 -13.70
CA VAL A 71 -17.95 3.94 -13.77
C VAL A 71 -18.75 3.48 -12.56
N TRP A 72 -18.72 2.17 -12.27
CA TRP A 72 -19.46 1.60 -11.13
C TRP A 72 -18.96 2.17 -9.79
N ALA A 73 -17.64 2.28 -9.61
CA ALA A 73 -16.99 2.79 -8.42
C ALA A 73 -17.40 4.25 -8.14
N TYR A 74 -17.26 5.13 -9.13
CA TYR A 74 -17.58 6.55 -8.97
C TYR A 74 -19.08 6.81 -8.83
N GLU A 75 -19.92 5.91 -9.34
CA GLU A 75 -21.36 5.99 -9.16
C GLU A 75 -21.79 5.66 -7.72
N ASN A 76 -21.19 4.64 -7.12
CA ASN A 76 -21.64 4.04 -5.85
C ASN A 76 -20.87 4.51 -4.61
N VAL A 77 -19.69 5.11 -4.77
CA VAL A 77 -18.86 5.63 -3.67
C VAL A 77 -19.06 7.12 -3.52
N ARG A 78 -19.18 7.58 -2.26
CA ARG A 78 -19.28 9.00 -1.92
C ARG A 78 -17.92 9.71 -2.05
N ASN A 79 -16.89 9.19 -1.38
CA ASN A 79 -15.55 9.76 -1.33
C ASN A 79 -14.72 9.32 -2.55
N VAL A 80 -14.97 9.98 -3.69
CA VAL A 80 -14.38 9.57 -4.98
C VAL A 80 -12.89 9.93 -5.06
N HIS A 81 -12.43 10.98 -4.35
CA HIS A 81 -11.02 11.35 -4.31
C HIS A 81 -10.17 10.30 -3.61
N GLU A 82 -10.58 9.91 -2.39
CA GLU A 82 -9.95 8.84 -1.62
C GLU A 82 -9.86 7.54 -2.44
N LEU A 83 -10.97 7.17 -3.10
CA LEU A 83 -11.02 5.97 -3.94
C LEU A 83 -10.05 6.02 -5.11
N LYS A 84 -10.02 7.12 -5.87
CA LYS A 84 -9.12 7.28 -7.02
C LYS A 84 -7.66 7.20 -6.58
N ARG A 85 -7.31 7.89 -5.48
CA ARG A 85 -5.96 7.87 -4.91
C ARG A 85 -5.54 6.44 -4.56
N LYS A 86 -6.33 5.75 -3.75
CA LYS A 86 -6.03 4.38 -3.30
C LYS A 86 -5.95 3.40 -4.46
N ALA A 87 -6.80 3.55 -5.46
CA ALA A 87 -6.78 2.67 -6.64
C ALA A 87 -5.50 2.84 -7.48
N ILE A 88 -4.93 4.05 -7.54
CA ILE A 88 -3.63 4.30 -8.19
C ILE A 88 -2.49 3.72 -7.34
N GLU A 89 -2.48 3.96 -6.04
CA GLU A 89 -1.46 3.45 -5.11
C GLU A 89 -1.41 1.91 -5.09
N GLU A 90 -2.57 1.25 -5.13
CA GLU A 90 -2.69 -0.21 -5.24
C GLU A 90 -2.40 -0.75 -6.66
N ASN A 91 -2.11 0.11 -7.64
CA ASN A 91 -1.90 -0.24 -9.05
C ASN A 91 -3.10 -0.95 -9.69
N LEU A 92 -4.33 -0.60 -9.27
CA LEU A 92 -5.56 -1.10 -9.88
C LEU A 92 -5.86 -0.34 -11.17
N ILE A 93 -5.60 0.97 -11.15
CA ILE A 93 -5.74 1.88 -12.30
C ILE A 93 -4.46 2.69 -12.47
N TRP A 94 -4.22 3.19 -13.67
CA TRP A 94 -3.09 4.08 -13.93
C TRP A 94 -3.44 5.53 -13.62
N GLU A 95 -2.40 6.32 -13.37
CA GLU A 95 -2.52 7.76 -13.22
C GLU A 95 -3.10 8.41 -14.48
N SER A 96 -3.92 9.44 -14.27
CA SER A 96 -4.55 10.19 -15.36
C SER A 96 -3.49 10.82 -16.28
N GLY A 97 -3.61 10.60 -17.58
CA GLY A 97 -2.67 11.07 -18.61
C GLY A 97 -1.54 10.09 -18.95
N SER A 98 -1.38 9.00 -18.19
CA SER A 98 -0.37 7.98 -18.47
C SER A 98 -0.63 7.25 -19.81
N TRP A 99 0.42 6.72 -20.43
CA TRP A 99 0.30 5.95 -21.68
C TRP A 99 -0.63 4.73 -21.52
N PHE A 100 -0.55 4.05 -20.38
CA PHE A 100 -1.34 2.87 -20.10
C PHE A 100 -2.84 3.17 -19.88
N GLU A 101 -3.20 4.34 -19.34
CA GLU A 101 -4.61 4.76 -19.24
C GLU A 101 -5.27 4.87 -20.63
N LYS A 102 -4.50 5.20 -21.67
CA LYS A 102 -5.00 5.28 -23.06
C LYS A 102 -5.34 3.91 -23.66
N THR A 103 -4.79 2.84 -23.10
CA THR A 103 -5.05 1.47 -23.57
C THR A 103 -6.35 0.88 -23.01
N GLU A 104 -7.04 1.60 -22.13
CA GLU A 104 -8.34 1.18 -21.58
C GLU A 104 -9.45 1.28 -22.64
N PHE A 105 -10.28 0.25 -22.76
CA PHE A 105 -11.43 0.26 -23.67
C PHE A 105 -12.48 1.26 -23.19
N ARG A 106 -12.71 2.32 -23.98
CA ARG A 106 -13.68 3.38 -23.67
C ARG A 106 -14.87 3.29 -24.61
N ASN A 107 -16.03 2.90 -24.10
CA ASN A 107 -17.29 3.10 -24.81
C ASN A 107 -17.73 4.57 -24.68
N TYR A 108 -18.42 5.10 -25.70
CA TYR A 108 -18.96 6.46 -25.70
C TYR A 108 -19.88 6.72 -24.49
N GLU A 109 -20.73 5.76 -24.15
CA GLU A 109 -21.62 5.86 -22.98
C GLU A 109 -20.84 5.95 -21.66
N GLN A 110 -19.78 5.14 -21.52
CA GLN A 110 -18.90 5.15 -20.34
C GLN A 110 -18.18 6.49 -20.21
N LYS A 111 -17.69 7.05 -21.33
CA LYS A 111 -17.04 8.37 -21.36
C LYS A 111 -18.01 9.46 -20.89
N GLN A 112 -19.25 9.46 -21.38
CA GLN A 112 -20.25 10.42 -20.93
C GLN A 112 -20.60 10.26 -19.44
N LYS A 113 -20.72 9.03 -18.96
CA LYS A 113 -20.95 8.73 -17.53
C LYS A 113 -19.79 9.23 -16.66
N LEU A 114 -18.54 8.96 -17.05
CA LEU A 114 -17.36 9.45 -16.34
C LEU A 114 -17.32 10.98 -16.30
N ASN A 115 -17.57 11.66 -17.42
CA ASN A 115 -17.63 13.13 -17.44
C ASN A 115 -18.72 13.71 -16.53
N ARG A 116 -19.85 13.00 -16.36
CA ARG A 116 -20.89 13.40 -15.39
C ARG A 116 -20.42 13.18 -13.95
N LEU A 117 -19.75 12.06 -13.70
CA LEU A 117 -19.24 11.69 -12.37
C LEU A 117 -18.02 12.54 -11.97
N GLU A 118 -17.30 13.15 -12.91
CA GLU A 118 -16.28 14.16 -12.63
C GLU A 118 -16.82 15.33 -11.80
N LYS A 119 -18.11 15.65 -11.90
CA LYS A 119 -18.73 16.66 -11.04
C LYS A 119 -18.68 16.29 -9.56
N LYS A 120 -18.68 15.00 -9.20
CA LYS A 120 -18.51 14.55 -7.81
C LYS A 120 -17.12 14.87 -7.26
N PHE A 121 -16.11 15.02 -8.11
CA PHE A 121 -14.78 15.48 -7.68
C PHE A 121 -14.76 16.97 -7.30
N LEU A 122 -15.84 17.71 -7.54
CA LEU A 122 -15.98 19.08 -7.01
C LEU A 122 -16.51 19.09 -5.58
N GLU A 123 -17.17 18.01 -5.16
CA GLU A 123 -17.72 17.87 -3.82
C GLU A 123 -16.61 17.38 -2.87
N LYS A 124 -16.55 17.96 -1.66
CA LYS A 124 -15.58 17.52 -0.65
C LYS A 124 -15.98 16.15 -0.11
N ASP A 125 -14.97 15.31 0.13
CA ASP A 125 -15.14 14.02 0.80
C ASP A 125 -15.70 14.24 2.22
N ILE A 126 -16.64 13.37 2.63
CA ILE A 126 -17.29 13.43 3.94
C ILE A 126 -16.75 12.27 4.77
N PHE A 127 -16.21 12.60 5.94
CA PHE A 127 -15.71 11.62 6.90
C PHE A 127 -16.58 11.67 8.15
N ILE A 128 -16.95 10.50 8.67
CA ILE A 128 -17.76 10.35 9.88
C ILE A 128 -16.83 10.00 11.03
N ASP A 129 -17.04 10.64 12.18
CA ASP A 129 -16.27 10.32 13.39
C ASP A 129 -16.57 8.90 13.87
N ASP A 130 -15.51 8.16 14.21
CA ASP A 130 -15.60 6.84 14.80
C ASP A 130 -15.37 6.95 16.31
N ILE A 131 -16.46 6.79 17.07
CA ILE A 131 -16.47 6.92 18.53
C ILE A 131 -15.58 5.85 19.21
N SER A 132 -15.27 4.74 18.52
CA SER A 132 -14.39 3.70 19.06
C SER A 132 -12.92 4.15 19.18
N VAL A 133 -12.52 5.15 18.39
CA VAL A 133 -11.16 5.70 18.45
C VAL A 133 -11.02 6.57 19.72
N PRO A 134 -9.99 6.35 20.55
CA PRO A 134 -9.77 7.13 21.77
C PRO A 134 -9.53 8.62 21.47
N LYS A 135 -9.52 9.47 22.49
CA LYS A 135 -9.25 10.93 22.32
C LYS A 135 -7.81 11.24 21.90
N GLU A 136 -6.89 10.35 22.23
CA GLU A 136 -5.48 10.43 21.89
C GLU A 136 -4.99 9.02 21.58
N THR A 137 -4.28 8.88 20.46
CA THR A 137 -3.65 7.62 20.06
C THR A 137 -2.14 7.79 20.11
N ILE A 138 -1.51 6.91 20.89
CA ILE A 138 -0.06 6.89 21.08
C ILE A 138 0.51 5.71 20.31
N ILE A 139 1.29 5.99 19.27
CA ILE A 139 1.94 5.01 18.41
C ILE A 139 3.38 4.84 18.88
N ARG A 140 3.78 3.60 19.11
CA ARG A 140 5.11 3.22 19.60
C ARG A 140 5.77 2.27 18.61
N TYR A 141 7.00 1.86 18.90
CA TYR A 141 7.59 0.76 18.15
C TYR A 141 6.87 -0.57 18.44
N SER A 142 6.69 -1.37 17.40
CA SER A 142 6.19 -2.74 17.50
C SER A 142 7.24 -3.63 18.17
N ARG A 143 6.93 -4.09 19.38
CA ARG A 143 7.80 -5.01 20.13
C ARG A 143 8.03 -6.32 19.37
N ILE A 144 7.01 -6.80 18.67
CA ILE A 144 7.08 -8.06 17.90
C ILE A 144 8.04 -7.88 16.72
N THR A 145 7.88 -6.79 15.95
CA THR A 145 8.73 -6.51 14.79
C THR A 145 10.19 -6.35 15.22
N ILE A 146 10.46 -5.55 16.25
CA ILE A 146 11.82 -5.35 16.75
C ILE A 146 12.42 -6.66 17.28
N PHE A 147 11.66 -7.44 18.05
CA PHE A 147 12.15 -8.70 18.60
C PHE A 147 12.48 -9.72 17.50
N PHE A 148 11.63 -9.81 16.48
CA PHE A 148 11.89 -10.65 15.32
C PHE A 148 13.15 -10.24 14.56
N LEU A 149 13.33 -8.94 14.31
CA LEU A 149 14.54 -8.41 13.68
C LEU A 149 15.79 -8.67 14.53
N LEU A 150 15.69 -8.52 15.85
CA LEU A 150 16.77 -8.82 16.78
C LEU A 150 17.20 -10.29 16.68
N ILE A 151 16.27 -11.24 16.62
CA ILE A 151 16.58 -12.67 16.42
C ILE A 151 17.34 -12.88 15.11
N ILE A 152 16.89 -12.26 14.01
CA ILE A 152 17.57 -12.36 12.71
C ILE A 152 19.00 -11.82 12.79
N TYR A 153 19.21 -10.67 13.42
CA TYR A 153 20.55 -10.07 13.53
C TYR A 153 21.48 -10.85 14.45
N LEU A 154 20.96 -11.43 15.53
CA LEU A 154 21.71 -12.36 16.37
C LEU A 154 22.09 -13.63 15.61
N PHE A 155 21.19 -14.16 14.77
CA PHE A 155 21.51 -15.29 13.91
C PHE A 155 22.64 -14.95 12.93
N ILE A 156 22.60 -13.77 12.29
CA ILE A 156 23.70 -13.28 11.42
C ILE A 156 25.02 -13.14 12.19
N ALA A 157 24.97 -12.68 13.45
CA ALA A 157 26.16 -12.60 14.28
C ALA A 157 26.73 -13.99 14.59
N ILE A 158 25.87 -14.95 14.95
CA ILE A 158 26.25 -16.34 15.25
C ILE A 158 26.87 -17.02 14.02
N THR A 159 26.30 -16.84 12.83
CA THR A 159 26.91 -17.39 11.60
C THR A 159 28.26 -16.74 11.29
N GLY A 160 28.42 -15.45 11.59
CA GLY A 160 29.72 -14.78 11.53
C GLY A 160 30.75 -15.38 12.49
N VAL A 161 30.37 -15.67 13.74
CA VAL A 161 31.25 -16.37 14.70
C VAL A 161 31.66 -17.74 14.15
N TYR A 162 30.70 -18.51 13.62
CA TYR A 162 30.97 -19.83 13.05
C TYR A 162 32.04 -19.79 11.95
N PHE A 163 31.91 -18.88 10.98
CA PHE A 163 32.92 -18.75 9.91
C PHE A 163 34.31 -18.34 10.44
N VAL A 164 34.36 -17.44 11.44
CA VAL A 164 35.64 -17.07 12.06
C VAL A 164 36.30 -18.27 12.74
N LEU A 165 35.52 -19.17 13.38
CA LEU A 165 36.04 -20.39 14.01
C LEU A 165 36.61 -21.38 12.98
N GLU A 166 36.03 -21.45 11.78
CA GLU A 166 36.54 -22.21 10.64
C GLU A 166 37.77 -21.55 9.97
N LYS A 167 38.35 -20.52 10.60
CA LYS A 167 39.47 -19.70 10.09
C LYS A 167 39.15 -18.94 8.80
N GLU A 168 37.87 -18.81 8.48
CA GLU A 168 37.37 -18.01 7.38
C GLU A 168 37.15 -16.57 7.86
N TYR A 169 38.19 -15.74 7.74
CA TYR A 169 38.20 -14.37 8.25
C TYR A 169 37.11 -13.44 7.66
N PHE A 170 36.49 -13.82 6.54
CA PHE A 170 35.34 -13.08 6.01
C PHE A 170 34.13 -13.11 6.97
N GLY A 171 34.07 -14.07 7.91
CA GLY A 171 33.06 -14.14 8.97
C GLY A 171 33.04 -12.93 9.92
N LEU A 172 34.12 -12.14 9.96
CA LEU A 172 34.16 -10.89 10.72
C LEU A 172 33.13 -9.86 10.22
N VAL A 173 32.81 -9.88 8.92
CA VAL A 173 31.84 -8.95 8.31
C VAL A 173 30.42 -9.20 8.83
N PRO A 174 29.80 -10.40 8.67
CA PRO A 174 28.49 -10.67 9.23
C PRO A 174 28.47 -10.58 10.77
N LEU A 175 29.57 -10.92 11.45
CA LEU A 175 29.67 -10.72 12.90
C LEU A 175 29.52 -9.24 13.29
N ALA A 176 30.31 -8.35 12.69
CA ALA A 176 30.26 -6.92 12.97
C ALA A 176 28.89 -6.31 12.60
N VAL A 177 28.35 -6.67 11.43
CA VAL A 177 27.03 -6.21 10.97
C VAL A 177 25.91 -6.68 11.90
N GLY A 178 25.91 -7.97 12.26
CA GLY A 178 24.92 -8.56 13.15
C GLY A 178 24.92 -7.91 14.53
N LEU A 179 26.10 -7.70 15.13
CA LEU A 179 26.24 -7.01 16.42
C LEU A 179 25.78 -5.54 16.35
N TYR A 180 26.21 -4.79 15.34
CA TYR A 180 25.81 -3.39 15.17
C TYR A 180 24.29 -3.23 15.00
N MET A 181 23.68 -4.05 14.14
CA MET A 181 22.23 -4.03 13.92
C MET A 181 21.47 -4.46 15.17
N SER A 182 21.96 -5.47 15.90
CA SER A 182 21.36 -5.92 17.17
C SER A 182 21.38 -4.81 18.22
N TYR A 183 22.49 -4.09 18.35
CA TYR A 183 22.61 -2.92 19.23
C TYR A 183 21.56 -1.85 18.90
N ASN A 184 21.35 -1.55 17.62
CA ASN A 184 20.32 -0.60 17.18
C ASN A 184 18.91 -1.05 17.58
N GLN A 185 18.60 -2.35 17.46
CA GLN A 185 17.31 -2.88 17.88
C GLN A 185 17.13 -2.84 19.41
N ILE A 186 18.17 -3.17 20.17
CA ILE A 186 18.16 -3.06 21.65
C ILE A 186 17.88 -1.61 22.07
N LYS A 187 18.50 -0.63 21.42
CA LYS A 187 18.23 0.80 21.68
C LYS A 187 16.76 1.16 21.45
N LYS A 188 16.10 0.59 20.43
CA LYS A 188 14.67 0.79 20.16
C LYS A 188 13.77 0.10 21.20
N ILE A 189 14.12 -1.10 21.68
CA ILE A 189 13.39 -1.79 22.76
C ILE A 189 13.44 -0.97 24.07
N LEU A 190 14.60 -0.39 24.37
CA LEU A 190 14.79 0.44 25.56
C LEU A 190 14.05 1.78 25.45
N ASP A 191 13.80 2.26 24.23
CA ASP A 191 13.07 3.51 24.01
C ASP A 191 11.55 3.33 24.15
N LYS A 192 11.05 3.60 25.36
CA LYS A 192 9.61 3.56 25.67
C LYS A 192 8.85 4.82 25.25
N ARG A 193 9.52 5.79 24.64
CA ARG A 193 8.88 7.06 24.26
C ARG A 193 7.92 6.86 23.08
N PRO A 194 6.82 7.64 23.04
CA PRO A 194 5.92 7.64 21.91
C PRO A 194 6.66 8.13 20.65
N GLN A 195 6.49 7.43 19.52
CA GLN A 195 7.09 7.85 18.25
C GLN A 195 6.20 8.88 17.55
N ILE A 196 4.89 8.64 17.57
CA ILE A 196 3.86 9.51 17.00
C ILE A 196 2.70 9.58 18.00
N ILE A 197 2.21 10.79 18.28
CA ILE A 197 0.97 11.02 19.03
C ILE A 197 0.01 11.74 18.10
N ILE A 198 -1.21 11.24 17.98
CA ILE A 198 -2.26 11.84 17.16
C ILE A 198 -3.47 12.10 18.05
N ASN A 199 -3.99 13.32 18.02
CA ASN A 199 -5.18 13.73 18.75
C ASN A 199 -5.98 14.78 17.96
N ALA A 200 -7.06 15.28 18.54
CA ALA A 200 -7.92 16.29 17.89
C ALA A 200 -7.22 17.65 17.66
N GLU A 201 -6.10 17.93 18.32
CA GLU A 201 -5.35 19.17 18.14
C GLU A 201 -4.34 19.07 16.99
N GLY A 202 -3.72 17.89 16.80
CA GLY A 202 -2.70 17.70 15.78
C GLY A 202 -1.92 16.38 15.86
N ILE A 203 -0.75 16.39 15.20
CA ILE A 203 0.23 15.29 15.20
C ILE A 203 1.50 15.75 15.92
N LYS A 204 2.00 14.98 16.88
CA LYS A 204 3.29 15.22 17.55
C LYS A 204 4.26 14.09 17.22
N LEU A 205 5.46 14.46 16.78
CA LEU A 205 6.55 13.52 16.52
C LEU A 205 7.51 13.51 17.71
N LYS A 206 8.17 12.37 17.93
CA LYS A 206 9.14 12.20 19.02
C LYS A 206 10.26 13.23 19.03
N ASP A 207 10.86 13.50 17.87
CA ASP A 207 12.03 14.35 17.75
C ASP A 207 11.66 15.85 17.75
N GLU A 208 10.37 16.16 17.85
CA GLU A 208 9.85 17.51 17.72
C GLU A 208 9.04 17.94 18.94
N GLN A 209 9.43 19.09 19.50
CA GLN A 209 8.75 19.64 20.66
C GLN A 209 7.39 20.24 20.29
N GLN A 210 7.22 20.69 19.04
CA GLN A 210 6.02 21.36 18.58
C GLN A 210 4.98 20.36 18.06
N LEU A 211 3.73 20.57 18.46
CA LEU A 211 2.57 19.88 17.91
C LEU A 211 2.22 20.48 16.53
N PHE A 212 2.15 19.64 15.50
CA PHE A 212 1.62 20.03 14.20
C PHE A 212 0.11 20.13 14.26
N LYS A 213 -0.41 21.35 14.42
CA LYS A 213 -1.85 21.58 14.41
C LYS A 213 -2.46 21.18 13.07
N TRP A 214 -3.65 20.57 13.08
CA TRP A 214 -4.37 20.16 11.86
C TRP A 214 -4.55 21.30 10.85
N LYS A 215 -4.76 22.53 11.32
CA LYS A 215 -4.85 23.74 10.47
C LYS A 215 -3.62 23.97 9.60
N ASN A 216 -2.45 23.52 10.06
CA ASN A 216 -1.17 23.67 9.39
C ASN A 216 -0.73 22.40 8.66
N ILE A 217 -1.43 21.28 8.85
CA ILE A 217 -1.16 20.00 8.19
C ILE A 217 -1.82 19.99 6.81
N ARG A 218 -1.00 19.82 5.78
CA ARG A 218 -1.39 19.66 4.39
C ARG A 218 -0.84 18.35 3.84
N ASN A 219 -1.60 17.77 2.91
CA ASN A 219 -1.26 16.54 2.20
C ASN A 219 -0.93 15.37 3.14
N ASP A 220 -1.65 15.27 4.26
CA ASP A 220 -1.51 14.11 5.15
C ASP A 220 -2.01 12.84 4.45
N ARG A 221 -1.12 11.87 4.35
CA ARG A 221 -1.42 10.56 3.76
C ARG A 221 -0.49 9.50 4.31
N VAL A 222 -0.99 8.28 4.34
CA VAL A 222 -0.16 7.09 4.48
C VAL A 222 -0.03 6.50 3.08
N PHE A 223 1.18 6.16 2.63
CA PHE A 223 1.37 5.50 1.34
C PHE A 223 2.52 4.49 1.39
N THR A 224 2.44 3.44 0.57
CA THR A 224 3.53 2.46 0.42
C THR A 224 4.37 2.82 -0.80
N GLN A 225 5.65 3.10 -0.59
CA GLN A 225 6.60 3.30 -1.68
C GLN A 225 7.30 1.99 -2.03
N LYS A 226 7.33 1.65 -3.32
CA LYS A 226 8.14 0.53 -3.84
C LYS A 226 9.49 1.05 -4.33
N ARG A 227 10.58 0.57 -3.73
CA ARG A 227 11.95 0.82 -4.20
C ARG A 227 12.60 -0.51 -4.55
N GLY A 228 12.55 -0.86 -5.83
CA GLY A 228 13.02 -2.17 -6.33
C GLY A 228 12.16 -3.31 -5.78
N LYS A 229 12.77 -4.23 -5.03
CA LYS A 229 12.07 -5.35 -4.37
C LYS A 229 11.52 -5.00 -2.98
N ASN A 230 11.88 -3.84 -2.43
CA ASN A 230 11.48 -3.45 -1.08
C ASN A 230 10.26 -2.53 -1.13
N THR A 231 9.30 -2.79 -0.25
CA THR A 231 8.16 -1.92 0.03
C THR A 231 8.35 -1.33 1.41
N THR A 232 8.27 0.00 1.52
CA THR A 232 8.28 0.69 2.80
C THR A 232 7.05 1.57 2.90
N THR A 233 6.40 1.54 4.07
CA THR A 233 5.20 2.33 4.32
C THR A 233 5.57 3.63 5.03
N TYR A 234 5.06 4.75 4.52
CA TYR A 234 5.35 6.07 5.06
C TYR A 234 4.07 6.80 5.47
N LEU A 235 4.12 7.46 6.62
CA LEU A 235 3.26 8.60 6.93
C LEU A 235 3.92 9.86 6.37
N ALA A 236 3.21 10.61 5.54
CA ALA A 236 3.70 11.88 5.02
C ALA A 236 2.71 13.02 5.23
N PHE A 237 3.27 14.18 5.58
CA PHE A 237 2.55 15.45 5.72
C PHE A 237 3.57 16.60 5.67
N ASN A 238 3.21 17.77 5.13
CA ASN A 238 4.08 18.96 5.10
C ASN A 238 5.54 18.65 4.68
N ASP A 239 5.71 17.87 3.61
CA ASP A 239 7.01 17.41 3.07
C ASP A 239 7.84 16.47 3.97
N LYS A 240 7.31 16.07 5.14
CA LYS A 240 7.91 15.06 6.00
C LYS A 240 7.49 13.66 5.57
N MET A 241 8.38 12.69 5.70
CA MET A 241 8.12 11.27 5.49
C MET A 241 8.65 10.48 6.68
N ILE A 242 7.78 9.72 7.33
CA ILE A 242 8.10 8.92 8.52
C ILE A 242 7.81 7.46 8.19
N ASP A 243 8.82 6.62 8.29
CA ASP A 243 8.68 5.17 8.14
C ASP A 243 7.83 4.61 9.30
N ILE A 244 6.81 3.83 8.97
CA ILE A 244 5.91 3.21 9.94
C ILE A 244 6.04 1.69 10.04
N ASP A 245 6.92 1.05 9.27
CA ASP A 245 7.00 -0.42 9.20
C ASP A 245 7.41 -1.07 10.54
N GLU A 246 8.18 -0.34 11.34
CA GLU A 246 8.59 -0.78 12.69
C GLU A 246 7.64 -0.31 13.81
N LEU A 247 6.57 0.44 13.48
CA LEU A 247 5.61 0.95 14.46
C LEU A 247 4.52 -0.08 14.77
N ASP A 248 3.84 0.09 15.90
CA ASP A 248 2.75 -0.78 16.37
C ASP A 248 1.39 -0.52 15.69
N VAL A 249 1.38 0.26 14.61
CA VAL A 249 0.19 0.62 13.84
C VAL A 249 0.28 0.10 12.41
N LYS A 250 -0.82 -0.45 11.89
CA LYS A 250 -0.88 -0.88 10.48
C LYS A 250 -1.23 0.30 9.57
N TYR A 251 -0.82 0.20 8.30
CA TYR A 251 -1.18 1.16 7.24
C TYR A 251 -2.65 1.65 7.30
N LYS A 252 -3.60 0.71 7.24
CA LYS A 252 -5.05 1.02 7.19
C LYS A 252 -5.54 1.67 8.48
N GLU A 253 -4.99 1.23 9.61
CA GLU A 253 -5.37 1.73 10.92
C GLU A 253 -4.87 3.17 11.08
N LEU A 254 -3.62 3.45 10.72
CA LEU A 254 -3.06 4.80 10.76
C LEU A 254 -3.84 5.76 9.87
N GLU A 255 -4.19 5.33 8.65
CA GLU A 255 -4.99 6.14 7.75
C GLU A 255 -6.37 6.46 8.34
N ASN A 256 -7.04 5.47 8.94
CA ASN A 256 -8.31 5.69 9.65
C ASN A 256 -8.15 6.67 10.82
N LEU A 257 -7.07 6.55 11.61
CA LEU A 257 -6.78 7.46 12.70
C LEU A 257 -6.62 8.91 12.21
N LEU A 258 -5.89 9.13 11.11
CA LEU A 258 -5.74 10.46 10.52
C LEU A 258 -7.11 11.06 10.14
N HIS A 259 -7.96 10.27 9.48
CA HIS A 259 -9.30 10.73 9.10
C HIS A 259 -10.16 11.09 10.31
N VAL A 260 -10.21 10.21 11.32
CA VAL A 260 -11.02 10.43 12.52
C VAL A 260 -10.57 11.68 13.28
N TYR A 261 -9.27 11.84 13.52
CA TYR A 261 -8.77 13.01 14.23
C TYR A 261 -8.89 14.31 13.43
N ARG A 262 -8.82 14.25 12.10
CA ARG A 262 -9.11 15.40 11.22
C ARG A 262 -10.54 15.88 11.40
N VAL A 263 -11.52 14.98 11.35
CA VAL A 263 -12.95 15.30 11.55
C VAL A 263 -13.19 15.89 12.93
N ARG A 264 -12.59 15.29 13.97
CA ARG A 264 -12.70 15.82 15.34
C ARG A 264 -12.12 17.22 15.46
N SER A 265 -10.98 17.48 14.82
CA SER A 265 -10.40 18.84 14.78
C SER A 265 -11.32 19.85 14.11
N GLU A 266 -12.04 19.45 13.06
CA GLU A 266 -12.97 20.33 12.34
C GLU A 266 -14.23 20.60 13.16
N ASN A 267 -14.71 19.61 13.94
CA ASN A 267 -15.88 19.71 14.80
C ASN A 267 -15.62 20.39 16.16
N THR A 268 -14.36 20.50 16.58
CA THR A 268 -13.96 21.15 17.85
C THR A 268 -13.71 22.65 17.69
N ILE A 269 -13.71 23.16 16.45
CA ILE A 269 -13.60 24.60 16.11
C ILE A 269 -14.99 25.24 16.15
#